data_AF-A0A517VF74-F1
#
_entry.id   AF-A0A517VF74-F1
#
_cell.length_a   1.000
_cell.length_b   1.000
_cell.length_c   1.000
_cell.angle_alpha   90.00
_cell.angle_beta   90.00
_cell.angle_gamma   90.00
#
_symmetry.space_group_name_H-M   'P 1'
#
loop_
_entity.id
_entity.type
_entity.pdbx_description
1 polymer ?
#
loop_
_entity_poly.entity_id
_entity_poly.type
_entity_poly.pdbx_seq_one_letter_code
_entity_poly.pdbx_strand_id
1 'polypeptide(L)'
;MGMKYQYKMKRPEESVKKSHEHLQYLLDEHEQILSHIKDLNQWWAELDEHGMPKYGEMGTRMEGLRDLLSKHFNDEEQEGYFKPLMDEEPGFCIMVPDFQKQHKEFLTRLDDFSNRLKQPEPPFHNWNEALLELQRLLAELRINENREIERVREAFEESSLPND
;
A
#
# COMPACT_ATOMS: atom_id res chain seq x y z
N MET A 1 -50.69 15.73 -26.46
CA MET A 1 -50.11 14.52 -25.83
C MET A 1 -48.67 14.84 -25.45
N GLY A 2 -48.41 15.12 -24.17
CA GLY A 2 -47.06 15.43 -23.68
C GLY A 2 -46.43 14.19 -23.05
N MET A 3 -45.33 13.70 -23.62
CA MET A 3 -44.52 12.66 -22.99
C MET A 3 -43.71 13.26 -21.84
N LYS A 4 -44.00 12.83 -20.61
CA LYS A 4 -43.14 13.10 -19.44
C LYS A 4 -41.99 12.10 -19.44
N TYR A 5 -40.80 12.53 -19.85
CA TYR A 5 -39.58 11.80 -19.55
C TYR A 5 -39.20 12.08 -18.10
N GLN A 6 -39.47 11.14 -17.20
CA GLN A 6 -38.90 11.15 -15.86
C GLN A 6 -37.44 10.69 -15.95
N TYR A 7 -36.52 11.65 -16.04
CA TYR A 7 -35.12 11.40 -15.69
C TYR A 7 -35.08 11.10 -14.19
N LYS A 8 -34.88 9.84 -13.81
CA LYS A 8 -34.47 9.47 -12.46
C LYS A 8 -33.03 9.93 -12.29
N MET A 9 -32.81 11.10 -11.69
CA MET A 9 -31.51 11.42 -11.09
C MET A 9 -31.23 10.34 -10.04
N LYS A 10 -30.19 9.53 -10.27
CA LYS A 10 -29.62 8.69 -9.22
C LYS A 10 -29.18 9.64 -8.09
N ARG A 11 -29.62 9.31 -6.88
CA ARG A 11 -29.49 10.15 -5.70
C ARG A 11 -28.00 10.22 -5.29
N PRO A 12 -27.43 11.41 -4.98
CA PRO A 12 -26.02 11.54 -4.55
C PRO A 12 -25.67 10.72 -3.30
N GLU A 13 -26.65 10.37 -2.47
CA GLU A 13 -26.46 9.65 -1.21
C GLU A 13 -25.89 8.22 -1.36
N GLU A 14 -26.13 7.55 -2.50
CA GLU A 14 -25.64 6.18 -2.73
C GLU A 14 -24.20 6.13 -3.26
N SER A 15 -23.77 7.12 -4.05
CA SER A 15 -22.38 7.20 -4.52
C SER A 15 -21.44 7.61 -3.38
N VAL A 16 -21.85 8.60 -2.57
CA VAL A 16 -21.08 9.08 -1.41
C VAL A 16 -20.91 8.00 -0.33
N LYS A 17 -21.92 7.14 -0.11
CA LYS A 17 -21.78 6.01 0.83
C LYS A 17 -20.79 4.95 0.35
N LYS A 18 -20.81 4.64 -0.94
CA LYS A 18 -19.88 3.67 -1.52
C LYS A 18 -18.45 4.19 -1.49
N SER A 19 -18.21 5.46 -1.83
CA SER A 19 -16.86 6.03 -1.78
C SER A 19 -16.25 6.00 -0.36
N HIS A 20 -17.07 6.26 0.67
CA HIS A 20 -16.63 6.13 2.07
C HIS A 20 -16.28 4.70 2.49
N GLU A 21 -16.98 3.68 1.99
CA GLU A 21 -16.66 2.27 2.26
C GLU A 21 -15.32 1.86 1.63
N HIS A 22 -15.01 2.34 0.42
CA HIS A 22 -13.73 2.09 -0.23
C HIS A 22 -12.57 2.76 0.52
N LEU A 23 -12.75 4.02 0.95
CA LEU A 23 -11.72 4.71 1.74
C LEU A 23 -11.45 4.00 3.07
N GLN A 24 -12.48 3.48 3.75
CA GLN A 24 -12.30 2.74 4.99
C GLN A 24 -11.55 1.43 4.76
N TYR A 25 -11.88 0.68 3.72
CA TYR A 25 -11.18 -0.57 3.40
C TYR A 25 -9.69 -0.33 3.06
N LEU A 26 -9.37 0.78 2.37
CA LEU A 26 -7.98 1.21 2.13
C LEU A 26 -7.23 1.46 3.45
N LEU A 27 -7.84 2.24 4.34
CA LEU A 27 -7.25 2.54 5.65
C LEU A 27 -7.02 1.27 6.50
N ASP A 28 -7.93 0.31 6.43
CA ASP A 28 -7.83 -0.96 7.16
C ASP A 28 -6.71 -1.86 6.60
N GLU A 29 -6.47 -1.87 5.28
CA GLU A 29 -5.34 -2.59 4.68
C GLU A 29 -3.99 -1.95 5.04
N HIS A 30 -3.91 -0.61 5.05
CA HIS A 30 -2.70 0.10 5.50
C HIS A 30 -2.41 -0.18 6.99
N GLU A 31 -3.43 -0.24 7.84
CA GLU A 31 -3.24 -0.59 9.25
C GLU A 31 -2.67 -2.01 9.41
N GLN A 32 -3.12 -2.97 8.61
CA GLN A 32 -2.58 -4.32 8.61
C GLN A 32 -1.10 -4.35 8.19
N ILE A 33 -0.74 -3.61 7.14
CA ILE A 33 0.66 -3.46 6.69
C ILE A 33 1.52 -2.87 7.83
N LEU A 34 1.06 -1.78 8.46
CA LEU A 34 1.78 -1.12 9.55
C LEU A 34 1.92 -2.03 10.78
N SER A 35 0.90 -2.82 11.11
CA SER A 35 0.98 -3.81 12.20
C SER A 35 2.03 -4.87 11.89
N HIS A 36 2.03 -5.41 10.66
CA HIS A 36 3.01 -6.42 10.25
C HIS A 36 4.44 -5.88 10.31
N ILE A 37 4.64 -4.63 9.87
CA ILE A 37 5.92 -3.93 9.97
C ILE A 37 6.39 -3.78 11.42
N LYS A 38 5.47 -3.45 12.33
CA LYS A 38 5.79 -3.35 13.76
C LYS A 38 6.24 -4.69 14.33
N ASP A 39 5.54 -5.77 13.98
CA ASP A 39 5.87 -7.13 14.43
C ASP A 39 7.25 -7.58 13.91
N LEU A 40 7.58 -7.25 12.66
CA LEU A 40 8.92 -7.52 12.10
C LEU A 40 10.02 -6.78 12.86
N ASN A 41 9.81 -5.50 13.16
CA ASN A 41 10.77 -4.70 13.93
C ASN A 41 10.95 -5.22 15.36
N GLN A 42 9.85 -5.61 16.02
CA GLN A 42 9.91 -6.20 17.36
C GLN A 42 10.70 -7.49 17.35
N TRP A 43 10.39 -8.39 16.43
CA TRP A 43 11.07 -9.69 16.34
C TRP A 43 12.57 -9.54 16.02
N TRP A 44 12.93 -8.55 15.19
CA TRP A 44 14.33 -8.21 14.94
C TRP A 44 15.07 -7.79 16.21
N ALA A 45 14.44 -6.92 17.01
CA ALA A 45 15.02 -6.40 18.25
C ALA A 45 15.19 -7.51 19.30
N GLU A 46 14.20 -8.39 19.45
CA GLU A 46 14.26 -9.53 20.37
C GLU A 46 15.45 -10.46 20.05
N LEU A 47 15.75 -10.69 18.76
CA LEU A 47 16.87 -11.54 18.36
C LEU A 47 18.25 -10.88 18.52
N ASP A 48 18.33 -9.56 18.35
CA ASP A 48 19.56 -8.81 18.62
C ASP A 48 19.94 -8.90 20.11
N GLU A 49 18.95 -8.72 20.99
CA GLU A 49 19.14 -8.84 22.45
C GLU A 49 19.60 -10.25 22.88
N HIS A 50 19.21 -11.29 22.14
CA HIS A 50 19.60 -12.67 22.39
C HIS A 50 20.90 -13.11 21.69
N GLY A 51 21.53 -12.24 20.88
CA GLY A 51 22.78 -12.54 20.19
C GLY A 51 22.69 -13.69 19.18
N MET A 52 21.49 -14.00 18.69
CA MET A 52 21.24 -15.10 17.76
C MET A 52 20.63 -14.55 16.45
N PRO A 53 21.46 -14.02 15.53
CA PRO A 53 20.95 -13.51 14.26
C PRO A 53 20.37 -14.66 13.43
N LYS A 54 19.07 -14.60 13.16
CA LYS A 54 18.34 -15.60 12.36
C LYS A 54 17.95 -15.04 11.00
N TYR A 55 18.96 -14.74 10.17
CA TYR A 55 18.76 -14.15 8.85
C TYR A 55 17.77 -14.94 7.98
N GLY A 56 17.87 -16.28 7.91
CA GLY A 56 16.96 -17.08 7.07
C GLY A 56 15.50 -17.06 7.54
N GLU A 57 15.26 -17.04 8.86
CA GLU A 57 13.90 -16.90 9.41
C GLU A 57 13.36 -15.49 9.15
N MET A 58 14.21 -14.46 9.27
CA MET A 58 13.84 -13.09 8.89
C MET A 58 13.47 -12.99 7.42
N GLY A 59 14.26 -13.56 6.52
CA GLY A 59 13.94 -13.57 5.10
C GLY A 59 12.60 -14.26 4.81
N THR A 60 12.28 -15.33 5.53
CA THR A 60 10.96 -15.99 5.40
C THR A 60 9.82 -15.08 5.87
N ARG A 61 10.02 -14.33 6.95
CA ARG A 61 9.03 -13.34 7.42
C ARG A 61 8.88 -12.17 6.44
N MET A 62 9.96 -11.74 5.78
CA MET A 62 9.93 -10.71 4.74
C MET A 62 9.12 -11.13 3.51
N GLU A 63 9.08 -12.42 3.16
CA GLU A 63 8.19 -12.94 2.11
C GLU A 63 6.71 -12.77 2.50
N GLY A 64 6.37 -12.95 3.78
CA GLY A 64 5.02 -12.68 4.28
C GLY A 64 4.60 -11.23 4.07
N LEU A 65 5.48 -10.27 4.38
CA LEU A 65 5.23 -8.85 4.08
C LEU A 65 5.10 -8.61 2.58
N ARG A 66 5.95 -9.25 1.78
CA ARG A 66 5.93 -9.12 0.31
C ARG A 66 4.62 -9.61 -0.29
N ASP A 67 4.06 -10.70 0.22
CA ASP A 67 2.77 -11.23 -0.25
C ASP A 67 1.61 -10.31 0.15
N LEU A 68 1.64 -9.76 1.36
CA LEU A 68 0.65 -8.77 1.81
C LEU A 68 0.68 -7.51 0.92
N LEU A 69 1.86 -6.97 0.65
CA LEU A 69 2.02 -5.80 -0.23
C LEU A 69 1.64 -6.09 -1.67
N SER A 70 2.03 -7.26 -2.19
CA SER A 70 1.66 -7.65 -3.55
C SER A 70 0.15 -7.78 -3.71
N LYS A 71 -0.57 -8.26 -2.68
CA LYS A 71 -2.03 -8.29 -2.68
C LYS A 71 -2.58 -6.87 -2.65
N HIS A 72 -2.11 -6.04 -1.73
CA HIS A 72 -2.54 -4.66 -1.56
C HIS A 72 -2.38 -3.85 -2.85
N PHE A 73 -1.19 -3.85 -3.46
CA PHE A 73 -0.93 -3.16 -4.72
C PHE A 73 -1.82 -3.66 -5.86
N ASN A 74 -2.10 -4.97 -5.92
CA ASN A 74 -3.01 -5.50 -6.94
C ASN A 74 -4.46 -5.05 -6.70
N ASP A 75 -4.89 -4.97 -5.45
CA ASP A 75 -6.21 -4.49 -5.07
C ASP A 75 -6.35 -2.99 -5.43
N GLU A 76 -5.32 -2.19 -5.25
CA GLU A 76 -5.28 -0.79 -5.71
C GLU A 76 -5.33 -0.67 -7.24
N GLU A 77 -4.52 -1.46 -7.96
CA GLU A 77 -4.27 -1.30 -9.39
C GLU A 77 -5.34 -1.89 -10.31
N GLN A 78 -5.86 -3.08 -10.03
CA GLN A 78 -6.67 -3.81 -11.02
C GLN A 78 -8.15 -3.49 -10.97
N GLU A 79 -8.80 -3.48 -9.80
CA GLU A 79 -10.26 -3.25 -9.71
C GLU A 79 -10.76 -2.70 -8.37
N GLY A 80 -9.89 -2.39 -7.39
CA GLY A 80 -10.30 -1.86 -6.09
C GLY A 80 -10.40 -0.33 -6.08
N TYR A 81 -9.68 0.32 -5.17
CA TYR A 81 -9.96 1.68 -4.74
C TYR A 81 -9.75 2.76 -5.80
N PHE A 82 -8.78 2.58 -6.69
CA PHE A 82 -8.51 3.57 -7.73
C PHE A 82 -9.59 3.57 -8.81
N LYS A 83 -10.37 2.50 -8.98
CA LYS A 83 -11.37 2.42 -10.05
C LYS A 83 -12.52 3.43 -9.89
N PRO A 84 -13.19 3.54 -8.72
CA PRO A 84 -14.14 4.63 -8.48
C PRO A 84 -13.53 6.03 -8.67
N LEU A 85 -12.27 6.23 -8.23
CA LEU A 85 -11.57 7.50 -8.39
C LEU A 85 -11.24 7.82 -9.85
N MET A 86 -10.86 6.83 -10.65
CA MET A 86 -10.63 6.99 -12.09
C MET A 86 -11.92 7.29 -12.86
N ASP A 87 -13.05 6.73 -12.41
CA ASP A 87 -14.38 6.97 -13.00
C ASP A 87 -14.90 8.39 -12.66
N GLU A 88 -14.58 8.92 -11.47
CA GLU A 88 -15.01 10.25 -11.00
C GLU A 88 -14.03 11.36 -11.40
N GLU A 89 -12.73 11.09 -11.40
CA GLU A 89 -11.65 12.04 -11.72
C GLU A 89 -10.69 11.48 -12.78
N PRO A 90 -10.91 11.77 -14.07
CA PRO A 90 -10.08 11.27 -15.18
C PRO A 90 -8.60 11.65 -15.07
N GLY A 91 -8.26 12.72 -14.35
CA GLY A 91 -6.88 13.13 -14.07
C GLY A 91 -6.12 12.12 -13.19
N PHE A 92 -6.82 11.40 -12.32
CA PHE A 92 -6.25 10.36 -11.46
C PHE A 92 -5.74 9.16 -12.28
N CYS A 93 -6.40 8.83 -13.40
CA CYS A 93 -5.99 7.77 -14.32
C CYS A 93 -4.58 7.97 -14.90
N ILE A 94 -4.07 9.21 -14.93
CA ILE A 94 -2.73 9.53 -15.44
C ILE A 94 -1.63 9.10 -14.45
N MET A 95 -1.93 9.01 -13.15
CA MET A 95 -0.97 8.68 -12.09
C MET A 95 -0.83 7.19 -11.82
N VAL A 96 -1.84 6.38 -12.17
CA VAL A 96 -1.83 4.92 -11.95
C VAL A 96 -0.59 4.21 -12.52
N PRO A 97 -0.09 4.54 -13.73
CA PRO A 97 1.15 3.95 -14.24
C PRO A 97 2.39 4.24 -13.37
N ASP A 98 2.43 5.40 -12.70
CA ASP A 98 3.54 5.77 -11.82
C ASP A 98 3.48 4.95 -10.52
N PHE A 99 2.28 4.74 -9.94
CA PHE A 99 2.09 3.85 -8.79
C PHE A 99 2.48 2.41 -9.13
N GLN A 100 1.99 1.87 -10.24
CA GLN A 100 2.35 0.52 -10.72
C GLN A 100 3.86 0.32 -10.83
N LYS A 101 4.57 1.34 -11.34
CA LYS A 101 6.03 1.30 -11.43
C LYS A 101 6.67 1.30 -10.04
N GLN A 102 6.23 2.18 -9.15
CA GLN A 102 6.75 2.27 -7.77
C GLN A 102 6.52 0.98 -6.98
N HIS A 103 5.32 0.41 -7.05
CA HIS A 103 4.96 -0.87 -6.42
C HIS A 103 5.86 -2.00 -6.90
N LYS A 104 6.04 -2.13 -8.22
CA LYS A 104 6.90 -3.16 -8.80
C LYS A 104 8.37 -3.00 -8.37
N GLU A 105 8.87 -1.77 -8.36
CA GLU A 105 10.23 -1.47 -7.89
C GLU A 105 10.39 -1.80 -6.41
N PHE A 106 9.38 -1.50 -5.58
CA PHE A 106 9.38 -1.82 -4.16
C PHE A 106 9.41 -3.33 -3.91
N LEU A 107 8.49 -4.09 -4.53
CA LEU A 107 8.45 -5.55 -4.42
C LEU A 107 9.76 -6.19 -4.87
N THR A 108 10.36 -5.69 -5.95
CA THR A 108 11.66 -6.20 -6.46
C THR A 108 12.77 -6.02 -5.42
N ARG A 109 12.81 -4.86 -4.73
CA ARG A 109 13.79 -4.59 -3.68
C ARG A 109 13.56 -5.44 -2.43
N LEU A 110 12.30 -5.70 -2.11
CA LEU A 110 11.92 -6.57 -1.00
C LEU A 110 12.31 -8.03 -1.27
N ASP A 111 12.08 -8.50 -2.50
CA ASP A 111 12.51 -9.81 -2.98
C ASP A 111 14.05 -9.94 -2.91
N ASP A 112 14.80 -8.94 -3.39
CA ASP A 112 16.27 -8.93 -3.29
C ASP A 112 16.76 -8.98 -1.84
N PHE A 113 16.20 -8.14 -0.97
CA PHE A 113 16.56 -8.11 0.44
C PHE A 113 16.27 -9.46 1.14
N SER A 114 15.09 -10.03 0.90
CA SER A 114 14.72 -11.35 1.42
C SER A 114 15.67 -12.45 0.93
N ASN A 115 16.00 -12.44 -0.37
CA ASN A 115 16.92 -13.41 -0.96
C ASN A 115 18.34 -13.31 -0.38
N ARG A 116 18.82 -12.09 -0.08
CA ARG A 116 20.11 -11.88 0.58
C ARG A 116 20.11 -12.38 2.03
N LEU A 117 19.03 -12.17 2.78
CA LEU A 117 18.87 -12.71 4.14
C LEU A 117 18.90 -14.24 4.16
N LYS A 118 18.40 -14.89 3.10
CA LYS A 118 18.32 -16.36 3.02
C LYS A 118 19.58 -17.05 2.50
N GLN A 119 20.61 -16.30 2.10
CA GLN A 119 21.86 -16.91 1.67
C GLN A 119 22.51 -17.71 2.83
N PRO A 120 23.22 -18.81 2.55
CA PRO A 120 23.99 -19.53 3.56
C PRO A 120 24.99 -18.63 4.30
N GLU A 121 25.56 -17.68 3.56
CA GLU A 121 26.38 -16.59 4.07
C GLU A 121 25.75 -15.27 3.61
N PRO A 122 24.87 -14.65 4.43
CA PRO A 122 24.23 -13.39 4.09
C PRO A 122 25.27 -12.29 3.86
N PRO A 123 25.14 -11.46 2.80
CA PRO A 123 26.12 -10.45 2.43
C PRO A 123 26.04 -9.19 3.30
N PHE A 124 25.80 -9.38 4.60
CA PHE A 124 25.76 -8.32 5.59
C PHE A 124 26.95 -8.49 6.53
N HIS A 125 27.62 -7.39 6.84
CA HIS A 125 28.73 -7.35 7.78
C HIS A 125 28.28 -7.75 9.19
N ASN A 126 27.06 -7.34 9.58
CA ASN A 126 26.44 -7.70 10.84
C ASN A 126 24.92 -7.51 10.80
N TRP A 127 24.24 -7.94 11.87
CA TRP A 127 22.79 -7.90 12.02
C TRP A 127 22.25 -6.47 11.92
N ASN A 128 22.97 -5.49 12.46
CA ASN A 128 22.55 -4.08 12.42
C ASN A 128 22.61 -3.48 11.02
N GLU A 129 23.52 -3.93 10.14
CA GLU A 129 23.54 -3.47 8.76
C GLU A 129 22.25 -3.90 8.02
N ALA A 130 21.85 -5.15 8.19
CA ALA A 130 20.61 -5.66 7.61
C ALA A 130 19.37 -4.95 8.19
N LEU A 131 19.40 -4.60 9.49
CA LEU A 131 18.35 -3.79 10.13
C LEU A 131 18.24 -2.40 9.51
N LEU A 132 19.36 -1.70 9.32
CA LEU A 132 19.37 -0.36 8.75
C LEU A 132 18.87 -0.34 7.30
N GLU A 133 19.09 -1.43 6.56
CA GLU A 133 18.52 -1.57 5.24
C GLU A 133 17.02 -1.84 5.29
N LEU A 134 16.56 -2.74 6.15
CA LEU A 134 15.14 -2.98 6.39
C LEU A 134 14.41 -1.68 6.77
N GLN A 135 14.93 -0.93 7.74
CA GLN A 135 14.34 0.33 8.18
C GLN A 135 14.23 1.35 7.05
N ARG A 136 15.20 1.38 6.12
CA ARG A 136 15.13 2.25 4.94
C ARG A 136 14.03 1.82 3.99
N LEU A 137 13.93 0.52 3.67
CA LEU A 137 12.83 -0.01 2.84
C LEU A 137 11.46 0.32 3.45
N LEU A 138 11.29 0.09 4.75
CA LEU A 138 10.04 0.34 5.44
C LEU A 138 9.68 1.83 5.54
N ALA A 139 10.68 2.70 5.72
CA ALA A 139 10.46 4.14 5.74
C ALA A 139 10.01 4.65 4.36
N GLU A 140 10.60 4.13 3.29
CA GLU A 140 10.21 4.47 1.92
C GLU A 140 8.79 4.00 1.60
N LEU A 141 8.43 2.77 1.98
CA LEU A 141 7.06 2.26 1.87
C LEU A 141 6.08 3.22 2.56
N ARG A 142 6.33 3.55 3.82
CA ARG A 142 5.46 4.45 4.58
C ARG A 142 5.31 5.83 3.91
N ILE A 143 6.35 6.34 3.26
CA ILE A 143 6.26 7.61 2.52
C ILE A 143 5.37 7.47 1.30
N ASN A 144 5.47 6.38 0.53
CA ASN A 144 4.63 6.14 -0.65
C ASN A 144 3.16 5.98 -0.26
N GLU A 145 2.88 5.14 0.72
CA GLU A 145 1.53 4.83 1.21
C GLU A 145 0.82 6.09 1.74
N ASN A 146 1.54 6.96 2.47
CA ASN A 146 0.99 8.23 2.93
C ASN A 146 0.69 9.18 1.76
N ARG A 147 1.53 9.20 0.73
CA ARG A 147 1.30 10.02 -0.47
C ARG A 147 0.08 9.52 -1.24
N GLU A 148 -0.09 8.21 -1.38
CA GLU A 148 -1.29 7.62 -1.99
C GLU A 148 -2.55 8.03 -1.22
N ILE A 149 -2.56 7.90 0.11
CA ILE A 149 -3.67 8.37 0.95
C ILE A 149 -3.96 9.87 0.74
N GLU A 150 -2.93 10.71 0.76
CA GLU A 150 -3.08 12.16 0.53
C GLU A 150 -3.70 12.44 -0.83
N ARG A 151 -3.23 11.79 -1.89
CA ARG A 151 -3.79 11.95 -3.25
C ARG A 151 -5.22 11.46 -3.37
N VAL A 152 -5.52 10.32 -2.76
CA VAL A 152 -6.89 9.77 -2.71
C VAL A 152 -7.82 10.76 -1.99
N ARG A 153 -7.38 11.34 -0.86
CA ARG A 153 -8.16 12.35 -0.13
C ARG A 153 -8.37 13.63 -0.93
N GLU A 154 -7.30 14.16 -1.54
CA GLU A 154 -7.38 15.36 -2.39
C GLU A 154 -8.41 15.17 -3.52
N ALA A 155 -8.36 14.04 -4.24
CA ALA A 155 -9.30 13.74 -5.30
C ALA A 155 -10.76 13.62 -4.82
N PHE A 156 -10.99 13.08 -3.62
CA PHE A 156 -12.33 13.02 -3.02
C PHE A 156 -12.84 14.38 -2.52
N GLU A 157 -11.96 15.23 -1.98
CA GLU A 157 -12.33 16.57 -1.53
C GLU A 157 -12.65 17.48 -2.73
N GLU A 158 -11.86 17.41 -3.81
CA GLU A 158 -12.10 18.15 -5.05
C GLU A 158 -13.41 17.74 -5.73
N SER A 159 -13.72 16.44 -5.81
CA SER A 159 -14.99 15.95 -6.40
C SER A 159 -16.23 16.27 -5.56
N SER A 160 -16.04 16.65 -4.28
CA SER A 160 -17.11 17.04 -3.36
C SER A 160 -17.42 18.54 -3.36
N LEU A 161 -16.61 19.37 -4.04
CA LEU A 161 -16.86 20.80 -4.17
C LEU A 161 -17.94 21.06 -5.24
N PRO A 162 -18.88 22.01 -5.01
CA PRO A 162 -19.84 22.40 -6.04
C PRO A 162 -19.09 23.03 -7.22
N ASN A 163 -19.35 22.55 -8.44
CA ASN A 163 -18.96 23.25 -9.65
C ASN A 163 -19.68 24.62 -9.68
N ASP A 164 -18.92 25.71 -9.63
CA ASP A 164 -19.40 27.09 -9.86
C ASP A 164 -19.83 27.31 -11.33
#